data_AF-A0A0L8HZQ8-F1
#
_entry.id   AF-A0A0L8HZQ8-F1
#
_cell.length_a   1.000
_cell.length_b   1.000
_cell.length_c   1.000
_cell.angle_alpha   90.00
_cell.angle_beta   90.00
_cell.angle_gamma   90.00
#
_symmetry.space_group_name_H-M   'P 1'
#
loop_
_entity.id
_entity.type
_entity.pdbx_description
1 polymer ?
#
loop_
_entity_poly.entity_id
_entity_poly.type
_entity_poly.pdbx_seq_one_letter_code
_entity_poly.pdbx_strand_id
1 'polypeptide(L)' 'MHGVGLAIKTQLIVQHRLIPTAVSEHLMTVQIPLIRDRFLTLISVYAPTLTSEDDVKASFYNLLNCTIQT' A
#
# COMPACT_ATOMS: atom_id res chain seq x y z
N MET A 1 -17.78 6.70 -2.49
CA MET A 1 -16.53 6.18 -3.07
C MET A 1 -15.40 6.64 -2.16
N HIS A 2 -14.74 5.69 -1.50
CA HIS A 2 -13.55 5.93 -0.68
C HIS A 2 -12.40 5.24 -1.38
N GLY A 3 -11.26 5.90 -1.48
CA GLY A 3 -10.11 5.38 -2.22
C GLY A 3 -8.82 5.88 -1.59
N VAL A 4 -7.77 5.08 -1.69
CA VAL A 4 -6.42 5.48 -1.31
C VAL A 4 -5.62 5.90 -2.53
N GLY A 5 -4.75 6.89 -2.33
CA GLY A 5 -3.82 7.36 -3.34
C GLY A 5 -2.46 7.64 -2.74
N LEU A 6 -1.45 7.71 -3.60
CA LEU A 6 -0.09 8.02 -3.19
C LEU A 6 0.47 9.08 -4.14
N ALA A 7 0.81 10.24 -3.57
CA ALA A 7 1.47 11.31 -4.31
C ALA A 7 2.99 11.16 -4.18
N ILE A 8 3.66 10.85 -5.29
CA ILE A 8 5.11 10.72 -5.35
C ILE A 8 5.67 11.90 -6.15
N LYS A 9 6.75 12.51 -5.65
CA LYS A 9 7.49 13.53 -6.41
C LYS A 9 8.02 12.91 -7.71
N THR A 10 7.69 13.49 -8.85
CA THR A 10 8.03 12.96 -10.19
C THR A 10 9.51 12.63 -10.36
N GLN A 11 10.41 13.44 -9.77
CA GLN A 11 11.85 13.18 -9.80
C GLN A 11 12.21 11.81 -9.20
N LEU A 12 11.54 11.40 -8.11
CA LEU A 12 11.76 10.10 -7.48
C LEU A 12 11.22 8.96 -8.34
N ILE A 13 10.08 9.16 -9.03
CA ILE A 13 9.53 8.18 -9.98
C ILE A 13 10.55 7.89 -11.07
N VAL A 14 11.16 8.93 -11.65
CA VAL A 14 12.14 8.78 -12.74
C VAL A 14 13.43 8.13 -12.24
N GLN A 15 13.95 8.57 -11.09
CA GLN A 15 15.23 8.07 -10.56
C GLN A 15 15.15 6.61 -10.10
N HIS A 16 14.04 6.22 -9.46
CA HIS A 16 13.91 4.92 -8.81
C HIS A 16 12.90 4.00 -9.51
N ARG A 17 12.34 4.41 -10.65
CA ARG A 17 11.32 3.68 -11.41
C ARG A 17 10.16 3.22 -10.51
N LEU A 18 9.70 4.13 -9.64
CA LEU A 18 8.66 3.83 -8.66
C LEU A 18 7.32 3.63 -9.37
N ILE A 19 6.71 2.47 -9.13
CA ILE A 19 5.39 2.13 -9.69
C ILE A 19 4.48 1.76 -8.51
N PRO A 20 3.52 2.63 -8.15
CA PRO A 20 2.49 2.28 -7.19
C PRO A 20 1.62 1.12 -7.71
N THR A 21 1.35 0.15 -6.85
CA THR A 21 0.46 -0.99 -7.13
C THR A 21 -0.79 -0.87 -6.27
N ALA A 22 -1.96 -0.82 -6.90
CA ALA A 22 -3.23 -0.89 -6.19
C ALA A 22 -3.52 -2.35 -5.82
N VAL A 23 -3.67 -2.63 -4.53
CA VAL A 23 -4.01 -3.96 -4.02
C VAL A 23 -5.52 -4.07 -3.76
N SER A 24 -6.14 -3.00 -3.27
CA SER A 24 -7.59 -2.85 -3.16
C SER A 24 -7.97 -1.37 -3.12
N GLU A 25 -9.27 -1.06 -3.11
CA GLU A 25 -9.78 0.31 -2.91
C GLU A 25 -9.20 1.00 -1.66
N HIS A 26 -8.80 0.22 -0.65
CA HIS A 26 -8.30 0.71 0.63
C HIS A 26 -6.81 0.46 0.86
N LEU A 27 -6.11 -0.18 -0.09
CA LEU A 27 -4.70 -0.56 0.07
C LEU A 27 -3.92 -0.33 -1.22
N MET A 28 -2.86 0.47 -1.13
CA MET A 28 -1.91 0.71 -2.21
C MET A 28 -0.49 0.55 -1.69
N THR A 29 0.39 -0.06 -2.48
CA THR A 29 1.80 -0.23 -2.15
C THR A 29 2.69 0.45 -3.17
N VAL A 30 3.90 0.83 -2.76
CA VAL A 30 4.97 1.20 -3.68
C VAL A 30 6.28 0.65 -3.15
N GLN A 31 7.06 0.02 -4.02
CA GLN A 31 8.41 -0.42 -3.70
C GLN A 31 9.43 0.60 -4.16
N ILE A 32 10.30 1.00 -3.24
CA ILE A 32 11.38 1.95 -3.48
C ILE A 32 12.71 1.19 -3.41
N PRO A 33 13.45 1.04 -4.52
CA PRO A 33 14.76 0.41 -4.51
C PRO A 33 15.75 1.24 -3.68
N LEU A 34 16.41 0.56 -2.73
CA LEU A 34 17.49 1.07 -1.90
C LEU A 34 18.84 0.51 -2.38
N ILE A 35 19.89 0.79 -1.61
CA ILE A 35 21.25 0.31 -1.87
C ILE A 35 21.38 -1.18 -1.50
N ARG A 36 22.08 -1.95 -2.36
CA ARG A 36 22.39 -3.39 -2.21
C ARG A 36 21.16 -4.30 -2.23
N ASP A 37 20.37 -4.21 -3.31
CA ASP A 37 19.20 -5.09 -3.55
C ASP A 37 18.17 -5.12 -2.42
N ARG A 38 18.11 -4.04 -1.64
CA ARG A 38 17.09 -3.84 -0.62
C ARG A 38 15.99 -2.96 -1.18
N PHE A 39 14.78 -3.17 -0.70
CA PHE A 39 13.62 -2.40 -1.09
C PHE A 39 12.92 -1.87 0.15
N LEU A 40 12.44 -0.63 0.09
CA LEU A 40 11.50 -0.07 1.05
C LEU A 40 10.11 -0.22 0.46
N THR A 41 9.28 -1.05 1.07
CA THR A 41 7.86 -1.14 0.73
C THR A 41 7.08 -0.12 1.57
N LEU A 42 6.49 0.87 0.91
CA LEU A 42 5.58 1.82 1.55
C LEU A 42 4.13 1.40 1.25
N ILE A 43 3.32 1.33 2.30
CA ILE A 43 1.91 0.90 2.22
C ILE A 43 1.04 2.07 2.65
N SER A 44 0.19 2.54 1.73
CA SER A 44 -0.88 3.51 2.00
C SER A 44 -2.17 2.75 2.23
N VAL A 45 -2.75 2.90 3.42
CA VAL A 45 -3.92 2.14 3.86
C VAL A 45 -4.98 3.08 4.43
N TYR A 46 -6.23 2.81 4.07
CA TYR A 46 -7.39 3.36 4.77
C TYR A 46 -8.01 2.26 5.63
N ALA A 47 -7.83 2.36 6.94
CA ALA A 47 -8.33 1.34 7.85
C ALA A 47 -9.87 1.37 7.93
N PRO A 48 -10.52 0.20 8.07
CA PRO A 48 -11.95 0.12 8.36
C PRO A 48 -12.29 0.92 9.63
N THR A 49 -13.44 1.58 9.64
CA THR A 49 -13.93 2.31 10.81
C THR A 49 -14.35 1.35 11.93
N LEU A 50 -14.45 1.85 13.17
CA LEU A 50 -14.93 1.05 14.30
C LEU A 50 -16.31 0.43 14.06
N THR A 51 -17.18 1.14 13.33
CA THR A 51 -18.55 0.73 12.99
C THR A 51 -18.63 -0.26 11.82
N SER A 52 -17.51 -0.58 11.17
CA SER A 52 -17.47 -1.58 10.09
C SER A 52 -17.76 -2.97 10.64
N GLU A 53 -18.40 -3.81 9.82
CA GLU A 53 -18.67 -5.20 10.18
C GLU A 53 -17.38 -5.98 10.46
N ASP A 54 -17.46 -6.96 11.37
CA ASP A 54 -16.28 -7.71 11.80
C ASP A 54 -15.68 -8.55 10.66
N ASP A 55 -16.51 -9.06 9.75
CA ASP A 55 -16.06 -9.77 8.55
C ASP A 55 -15.26 -8.86 7.61
N VAL A 56 -15.67 -7.59 7.47
CA VAL A 56 -14.97 -6.59 6.67
C VAL A 56 -13.62 -6.25 7.31
N LYS A 57 -13.58 -6.10 8.64
CA LYS A 57 -12.32 -5.87 9.38
C LYS A 57 -11.38 -7.07 9.23
N ALA A 58 -11.88 -8.29 9.44
CA ALA A 58 -11.08 -9.51 9.34
C ALA A 58 -10.50 -9.68 7.93
N SER A 59 -11.31 -9.50 6.89
CA SER A 59 -10.86 -9.54 5.50
C SER A 59 -9.78 -8.49 5.21
N PHE A 60 -9.97 -7.25 5.67
CA PHE A 60 -8.98 -6.18 5.52
C PHE A 60 -7.64 -6.51 6.22
N TYR A 61 -7.66 -6.95 7.48
CA TYR A 61 -6.44 -7.27 8.21
C TYR A 61 -5.73 -8.51 7.65
N ASN A 62 -6.48 -9.49 7.14
CA ASN A 62 -5.91 -10.63 6.43
C ASN A 62 -5.19 -10.17 5.15
N LEU A 63 -5.83 -9.31 4.35
CA LEU A 63 -5.22 -8.75 3.14
C LEU A 63 -3.97 -7.94 3.45
N LEU A 64 -4.01 -7.12 4.50
CA LEU A 64 -2.86 -6.34 4.97
C LEU A 64 -1.70 -7.26 5.39
N ASN A 65 -2.00 -8.33 6.12
CA ASN A 65 -0.99 -9.31 6.54
C ASN A 65 -0.32 -10.00 5.33
N CYS A 66 -1.12 -10.44 4.34
CA CYS A 66 -0.58 -10.98 3.10
C CYS A 66 0.31 -9.98 2.35
N THR A 67 -0.05 -8.69 2.39
CA THR A 67 0.69 -7.63 1.69
C THR A 67 2.03 -7.31 2.34
N ILE A 68 2.11 -7.33 3.69
CA ILE A 68 3.35 -7.06 4.43
C ILE A 68 4.37 -8.19 4.26
N GLN A 69 3.92 -9.41 4.02
CA GLN A 69 4.77 -10.59 3.85
C GLN A 69 5.44 -10.68 2.46
N THR A 70 5.19 -9.73 1.57
CA THR A 70 5.77 -9.65 0.21
C THR A 70 7.10 -8.92 0.21
#